data_AF-A0A1C3VM27-F1
#
_entry.id   AF-A0A1C3VM27-F1
#
_cell.length_a   1.000
_cell.length_b   1.000
_cell.length_c   1.000
_cell.angle_alpha   90.00
_cell.angle_beta   90.00
_cell.angle_gamma   90.00
#
_symmetry.space_group_name_H-M   'P 1'
#
loop_
_entity.id
_entity.type
_entity.pdbx_description
1 polymer ?
#
loop_
_entity_poly.entity_id
_entity_poly.type
_entity_poly.pdbx_seq_one_letter_code
_entity_poly.pdbx_strand_id
1 'polypeptide(L)' 'MSVIFRILFVLAGAITALFVARDALNFTIIQTFVAVLLATAIVGAGSFWSLRRKP' A
#
# COMPACT_ATOMS: atom_id res chain seq x y z
N MET A 1 -7.80 -15.39 16.88
CA MET A 1 -7.98 -14.98 15.48
C MET A 1 -6.61 -14.75 14.85
N SER A 2 -6.28 -15.48 13.79
CA SER A 2 -4.93 -15.44 13.20
C SER A 2 -4.65 -14.09 12.56
N VAL A 3 -3.55 -13.44 12.98
CA VAL A 3 -3.08 -12.13 12.51
C VAL A 3 -2.87 -12.11 11.00
N ILE A 4 -2.51 -13.26 10.42
CA ILE A 4 -2.36 -13.46 8.98
C ILE A 4 -3.64 -13.14 8.20
N PHE A 5 -4.81 -13.62 8.65
CA PHE A 5 -6.06 -13.34 7.95
C PHE A 5 -6.42 -11.86 7.99
N ARG A 6 -6.11 -11.16 9.10
CA ARG A 6 -6.33 -9.71 9.21
C ARG A 6 -5.51 -8.94 8.19
N ILE A 7 -4.23 -9.28 8.04
CA ILE A 7 -3.35 -8.64 7.05
C ILE A 7 -3.89 -8.88 5.63
N LEU A 8 -4.27 -10.12 5.32
CA LEU A 8 -4.84 -10.48 4.02
C LEU A 8 -6.14 -9.72 3.72
N PHE A 9 -7.04 -9.58 4.70
CA PHE A 9 -8.27 -8.81 4.54
C PHE A 9 -8.01 -7.31 4.32
N VAL A 10 -7.06 -6.72 5.04
CA VAL A 10 -6.67 -5.31 4.84
C VAL A 10 -6.13 -5.10 3.43
N LEU A 11 -5.27 -6.00 2.95
CA LEU A 11 -4.73 -5.93 1.58
C LEU A 11 -5.84 -6.08 0.53
N ALA A 12 -6.73 -7.05 0.70
CA ALA A 12 -7.84 -7.28 -0.23
C ALA A 12 -8.77 -6.04 -0.31
N GLY A 13 -9.10 -5.43 0.83
CA GLY A 13 -9.88 -4.20 0.90
C GLY A 13 -9.18 -3.03 0.21
N ALA A 14 -7.89 -2.83 0.46
CA ALA A 14 -7.10 -1.78 -0.18
C ALA A 14 -7.02 -1.95 -1.70
N ILE A 15 -6.80 -3.17 -2.17
CA ILE A 15 -6.77 -3.51 -3.60
C ILE A 15 -8.14 -3.24 -4.24
N THR A 16 -9.23 -3.66 -3.59
CA THR A 16 -10.60 -3.42 -4.09
C THR A 16 -10.90 -1.92 -4.18
N ALA A 17 -10.50 -1.14 -3.17
CA ALA A 17 -10.65 0.31 -3.17
C ALA A 17 -9.88 0.99 -4.31
N LEU A 18 -8.69 0.49 -4.67
CA LEU A 18 -7.92 0.98 -5.81
C LEU A 18 -8.64 0.78 -7.15
N PHE A 19 -9.39 -0.31 -7.31
CA PHE A 19 -10.18 -0.57 -8.51
C PHE A 19 -11.47 0.27 -8.56
N VAL A 20 -12.15 0.45 -7.42
CA VAL A 20 -13.39 1.24 -7.34
C VAL A 20 -13.14 2.76 -7.39
N ALA A 21 -11.97 3.22 -6.92
CA ALA A 21 -11.65 4.65 -6.90
C ALA A 21 -11.65 5.30 -8.30
N ARG A 22 -11.53 4.49 -9.37
CA ARG A 22 -11.53 4.94 -10.78
C ARG A 22 -12.81 5.70 -11.17
N ASP A 23 -13.91 5.44 -10.47
CA ASP A 23 -15.20 6.12 -10.68
C ASP A 23 -15.34 7.42 -9.87
N ALA A 24 -14.32 7.84 -9.12
CA ALA A 24 -14.37 9.05 -8.30
C ALA A 24 -14.06 10.32 -9.11
N LEU A 25 -14.80 11.40 -8.85
CA LEU A 25 -14.60 12.73 -9.47
C LEU A 25 -13.15 13.23 -9.37
N ASN A 26 -12.46 12.89 -8.27
CA ASN A 26 -11.10 13.31 -7.98
C ASN A 26 -10.09 12.17 -8.14
N PHE A 27 -10.39 11.18 -8.98
CA PHE A 27 -9.55 9.97 -9.13
C PHE A 27 -8.09 10.31 -9.38
N THR A 28 -7.78 11.29 -10.25
CA THR A 28 -6.40 11.71 -10.54
C THR A 28 -5.62 12.15 -9.30
N ILE A 29 -6.25 12.87 -8.38
CA ILE A 29 -5.61 13.35 -7.14
C ILE A 29 -5.35 12.16 -6.20
N ILE A 30 -6.39 11.35 -5.95
CA ILE A 30 -6.30 10.18 -5.07
C ILE A 30 -5.30 9.16 -5.62
N GLN A 31 -5.32 8.92 -6.94
CA GLN A 31 -4.41 8.02 -7.62
C GLN A 31 -2.96 8.46 -7.44
N THR A 32 -2.66 9.75 -7.61
CA THR A 32 -1.31 10.28 -7.41
C THR A 32 -0.87 10.10 -5.96
N PHE A 33 -1.75 10.40 -5.00
CA PHE A 33 -1.46 10.23 -3.59
C PHE A 33 -1.16 8.76 -3.23
N VAL A 34 -1.98 7.82 -3.72
CA VAL A 34 -1.75 6.39 -3.49
C VAL A 34 -0.47 5.92 -4.18
N ALA A 35 -0.17 6.40 -5.38
CA ALA A 35 1.08 6.07 -6.08
C ALA A 35 2.32 6.50 -5.27
N VAL A 36 2.32 7.73 -4.74
CA VAL A 36 3.38 8.24 -3.88
C VAL A 36 3.49 7.43 -2.59
N LEU A 37 2.36 7.08 -1.97
CA LEU A 37 2.32 6.30 -0.74
C LEU A 37 2.88 4.89 -0.95
N LEU A 38 2.50 4.21 -2.04
CA LEU A 38 3.04 2.90 -2.41
C LEU A 38 4.53 2.97 -2.72
N ALA A 39 4.98 3.95 -3.50
CA ALA A 39 6.40 4.15 -3.79
C ALA A 39 7.21 4.36 -2.50
N THR A 40 6.71 5.20 -1.59
CA THR A 40 7.32 5.45 -0.28
C THR A 40 7.37 4.18 0.56
N ALA A 41 6.30 3.37 0.57
CA ALA A 41 6.26 2.10 1.29
C ALA A 41 7.30 1.12 0.74
N ILE A 42 7.46 1.02 -0.58
CA ILE A 42 8.46 0.14 -1.21
C ILE A 42 9.88 0.58 -0.85
N VAL A 43 10.20 1.86 -1.03
CA VAL A 43 11.52 2.41 -0.71
C VAL A 43 11.81 2.29 0.79
N GLY A 44 10.83 2.58 1.64
CA GLY A 44 10.94 2.44 3.09
C GLY A 44 11.16 1.00 3.53
N ALA A 45 10.40 0.05 2.97
CA ALA A 45 10.59 -1.38 3.23
C ALA A 45 11.97 -1.86 2.77
N GLY A 46 12.41 -1.46 1.57
CA GLY A 46 13.75 -1.77 1.06
C GLY A 46 14.86 -1.19 1.92
N SER A 47 14.72 0.06 2.36
CA SER A 47 15.69 0.74 3.24
C SER A 47 15.75 0.08 4.62
N PHE A 48 14.59 -0.23 5.20
CA PHE A 48 14.50 -0.93 6.49
C PHE A 48 15.09 -2.34 6.41
N TRP A 49 14.83 -3.04 5.31
CA TRP A 49 15.43 -4.35 5.05
C TRP A 49 16.95 -4.25 4.91
N SER A 50 17.46 -3.24 4.19
CA SER A 50 18.89 -2.99 4.07
C SER A 50 19.53 -2.64 5.41
N LEU A 51 18.83 -1.89 6.27
CA LEU A 51 19.32 -1.55 7.61
C LEU A 51 19.39 -2.80 8.50
N ARG A 52 18.38 -3.68 8.45
CA ARG A 52 18.41 -4.97 9.16
C ARG A 52 19.49 -5.94 8.67
N ARG A 53 19.95 -5.79 7.42
CA ARG A 53 20.99 -6.64 6.83
C ARG A 53 22.42 -6.13 7.07
N LYS A 54 22.62 -4.92 7.60
CA LYS A 54 23.95 -4.46 8.03
C LYS A 54 24.30 -5.14 9.36
N PRO A 55 25.47 -5.79 9.48
CA PRO A 55 25.94 -6.37 10.75
C PRO A 55 26.22 -5.29 11.80
#